data_AF-A0A2U2E4I9-F1
#
_entry.id   AF-A0A2U2E4I9-F1
#
_cell.length_a   1.000
_cell.length_b   1.000
_cell.length_c   1.000
_cell.angle_alpha   90.00
_cell.angle_beta   90.00
_cell.angle_gamma   90.00
#
_symmetry.space_group_name_H-M   'P 1'
#
loop_
_entity.id
_entity.type
_entity.pdbx_description
1 polymer ?
#
loop_
_entity_poly.entity_id
_entity_poly.type
_entity_poly.pdbx_seq_one_letter_code
_entity_poly.pdbx_strand_id
1 'polypeptide(L)'
;MRVDPGPLTWDTAVQTWHLDPVSAVVVVALAAGYAWCYRRAGASARIAPAACFAAGLLAWVAATCSAVGAYAYLLFWVRALQVLLLLYVVPFFLAQATPVTMLRDALGPSGRDRLDRLLASPIARVLAHPATTSLGMLATPWLLYLTPWYTAALHNEWVGAPTRILLVALGFGYFYARLQEDPVPRRYPQSISLLITVVEALGDGLLGLVIWQGSLIGASYYAGLHRVWGPDPRLDQTIGAGVLWILGDLVGWPFVLLLMRAMSRDERAHAVAVDAELDEAESHDAGGAAASGLWWENDPQLRERFGRG
;
A
#
# COMPACT_ATOMS: atom_id res chain seq x y z
N MET A 1 -0.72 -22.43 18.50
CA MET A 1 -1.50 -23.67 18.75
C MET A 1 -2.31 -23.92 17.50
N ARG A 2 -2.14 -25.06 16.82
CA ARG A 2 -2.99 -25.41 15.67
C ARG A 2 -4.36 -25.79 16.22
N VAL A 3 -5.34 -24.93 16.01
CA VAL A 3 -6.74 -25.27 16.27
C VAL A 3 -7.20 -26.07 15.06
N ASP A 4 -7.77 -27.25 15.27
CA ASP A 4 -8.46 -27.98 14.23
C ASP A 4 -9.97 -27.72 14.39
N PRO A 5 -10.52 -26.70 13.70
CA PRO A 5 -11.93 -26.32 13.84
C PRO A 5 -12.89 -27.30 13.15
N GLY A 6 -12.38 -28.36 12.50
CA GLY A 6 -13.18 -29.25 11.68
C GLY A 6 -13.51 -28.66 10.31
N PRO A 7 -14.56 -29.15 9.62
CA PRO A 7 -14.91 -28.71 8.28
C PRO A 7 -15.35 -27.24 8.20
N LEU A 8 -14.85 -26.53 7.19
CA LEU A 8 -15.27 -25.16 6.91
C LEU A 8 -16.75 -25.10 6.51
N THR A 9 -17.57 -24.74 7.48
CA THR A 9 -19.00 -24.41 7.35
C THR A 9 -19.24 -22.96 7.76
N TRP A 10 -20.39 -22.38 7.40
CA TRP A 10 -20.73 -21.01 7.82
C TRP A 10 -20.66 -20.80 9.33
N ASP A 11 -21.11 -21.80 10.08
CA ASP A 11 -21.09 -21.77 11.54
C ASP A 11 -19.65 -21.72 12.07
N THR A 12 -18.81 -22.67 11.64
CA THR A 12 -17.39 -22.69 12.03
C THR A 12 -16.63 -21.45 11.56
N ALA A 13 -16.98 -20.86 10.40
CA ALA A 13 -16.31 -19.67 9.88
C ALA A 13 -16.54 -18.45 10.78
N VAL A 14 -17.70 -18.34 11.43
CA VAL A 14 -18.04 -17.24 12.33
C VAL A 14 -17.58 -17.52 13.76
N GLN A 15 -17.68 -18.77 14.22
CA GLN A 15 -17.37 -19.16 15.59
C GLN A 15 -15.89 -19.43 15.86
N THR A 16 -15.11 -19.77 14.82
CA THR A 16 -13.69 -20.10 15.01
C THR A 16 -12.90 -18.83 15.28
N TRP A 17 -12.47 -18.68 16.53
CA TRP A 17 -11.54 -17.64 16.96
C TRP A 17 -10.41 -18.28 17.74
N HIS A 18 -9.20 -17.81 17.48
CA HIS A 18 -8.00 -18.20 18.20
C HIS A 18 -7.12 -16.97 18.37
N LEU A 19 -6.25 -17.00 19.39
CA LEU A 19 -5.32 -15.90 19.63
C LEU A 19 -4.00 -16.18 18.91
N ASP A 20 -3.64 -15.31 17.96
CA ASP A 20 -2.26 -15.17 17.49
C ASP A 20 -1.54 -14.18 18.43
N PRO A 21 -0.70 -14.65 19.37
CA PRO A 21 -0.12 -13.78 20.40
C PRO A 21 0.79 -12.71 19.81
N VAL A 22 1.53 -13.01 18.73
CA VAL A 22 2.46 -12.05 18.13
C VAL A 22 1.68 -10.95 17.42
N SER A 23 0.70 -11.33 16.59
CA SER A 23 -0.17 -10.35 15.93
C SER A 23 -0.96 -9.54 16.95
N ALA A 24 -1.48 -10.16 18.02
CA ALA A 24 -2.21 -9.46 19.07
C ALA A 24 -1.34 -8.43 19.80
N VAL A 25 -0.09 -8.76 20.15
CA VAL A 25 0.84 -7.82 20.78
C VAL A 25 1.11 -6.63 19.88
N VAL A 26 1.36 -6.87 18.58
CA VAL A 26 1.62 -5.79 17.61
C VAL A 26 0.38 -4.92 17.42
N VAL A 27 -0.80 -5.51 17.24
CA VAL A 27 -2.07 -4.79 17.10
C VAL A 27 -2.36 -3.94 18.33
N VAL A 28 -2.18 -4.48 19.54
CA VAL A 28 -2.40 -3.73 20.79
C VAL A 28 -1.38 -2.60 20.94
N ALA A 29 -0.11 -2.83 20.60
CA ALA A 29 0.91 -1.79 20.64
C ALA A 29 0.59 -0.64 19.67
N LEU A 30 0.18 -0.96 18.43
CA LEU A 30 -0.26 0.03 17.44
C LEU A 30 -1.51 0.76 17.90
N ALA A 31 -2.51 0.06 18.43
CA ALA A 31 -3.74 0.63 18.96
C ALA A 31 -3.46 1.62 20.10
N ALA A 32 -2.63 1.23 21.07
CA ALA A 32 -2.25 2.06 22.20
C ALA A 32 -1.46 3.30 21.74
N GLY A 33 -0.50 3.12 20.82
CA GLY A 33 0.28 4.21 20.26
C GLY A 33 -0.57 5.23 19.50
N TYR A 34 -1.47 4.76 18.63
CA TYR A 34 -2.36 5.63 17.88
C TYR A 34 -3.39 6.32 18.78
N ALA A 35 -3.97 5.61 19.75
CA ALA A 35 -4.89 6.21 20.72
C ALA A 35 -4.20 7.27 21.59
N TRP A 36 -2.95 7.04 21.98
CA TRP A 36 -2.14 8.05 22.67
C TRP A 36 -1.92 9.30 21.79
N CYS A 37 -1.55 9.11 20.51
CA CYS A 37 -1.41 10.22 19.57
C CYS A 37 -2.74 10.97 19.39
N TYR A 38 -3.84 10.24 19.25
CA TYR A 38 -5.18 10.78 19.10
C TYR A 38 -5.62 11.65 20.27
N ARG A 39 -5.40 11.17 21.50
CA ARG A 39 -5.71 11.94 22.70
C ARG A 39 -4.85 13.18 22.83
N ARG A 40 -3.59 13.12 22.39
CA ARG A 40 -2.64 14.22 22.53
C ARG A 40 -2.79 15.30 21.45
N ALA A 41 -3.20 14.91 20.24
CA ALA A 41 -3.51 15.84 19.15
C ALA A 41 -4.75 16.70 19.44
N GLY A 42 -5.65 16.26 20.32
CA GLY A 42 -6.80 17.05 20.77
C GLY A 42 -7.69 17.51 19.61
N ALA A 43 -7.94 18.81 19.48
CA ALA A 43 -8.79 19.39 18.44
C ALA A 43 -8.27 19.18 17.00
N SER A 44 -6.98 18.85 16.82
CA SER A 44 -6.40 18.54 15.51
C SER A 44 -6.68 17.09 15.06
N ALA A 45 -7.23 16.25 15.93
CA ALA A 45 -7.52 14.86 15.63
C ALA A 45 -8.66 14.71 14.61
N ARG A 46 -8.40 14.01 13.51
CA ARG A 46 -9.37 13.79 12.44
C ARG A 46 -10.07 12.43 12.62
N ILE A 47 -11.39 12.40 12.50
CA ILE A 47 -12.19 11.17 12.67
C ILE A 47 -11.96 10.18 11.53
N ALA A 48 -11.89 10.66 10.27
CA ALA A 48 -11.76 9.77 9.11
C ALA A 48 -10.45 8.94 9.15
N PRO A 49 -9.25 9.52 9.39
CA PRO A 49 -8.03 8.72 9.55
C PRO A 49 -8.09 7.74 10.73
N ALA A 50 -8.73 8.11 11.85
CA ALA A 50 -8.89 7.20 12.98
C ALA A 50 -9.84 6.03 12.67
N ALA A 51 -10.90 6.26 11.88
CA ALA A 51 -11.78 5.21 11.39
C ALA A 51 -11.05 4.25 10.43
N CYS A 52 -10.23 4.77 9.52
CA CYS A 52 -9.36 3.96 8.67
C CYS A 52 -8.38 3.13 9.50
N PHE A 53 -7.76 3.71 10.52
CA PHE A 53 -6.87 3.00 11.42
C PHE A 53 -7.57 1.83 12.13
N ALA A 54 -8.75 2.09 12.70
CA ALA A 54 -9.55 1.06 13.36
C ALA A 54 -9.96 -0.05 12.38
N ALA A 55 -10.37 0.30 11.15
CA ALA A 55 -10.69 -0.67 10.11
C ALA A 55 -9.47 -1.55 9.75
N GLY A 56 -8.28 -0.97 9.63
CA GLY A 56 -7.04 -1.69 9.38
C GLY A 56 -6.70 -2.68 10.51
N LEU A 57 -6.84 -2.28 11.77
CA LEU A 57 -6.62 -3.17 12.91
C LEU A 57 -7.66 -4.29 12.99
N LEU A 58 -8.94 -3.99 12.75
CA LEU A 58 -10.00 -4.99 12.70
C LEU A 58 -9.74 -6.01 11.58
N ALA A 59 -9.33 -5.56 10.41
CA ALA A 59 -8.94 -6.43 9.30
C ALA A 59 -7.73 -7.31 9.65
N TRP A 60 -6.75 -6.79 10.41
CA TRP A 60 -5.59 -7.56 10.86
C TRP A 60 -6.02 -8.66 11.84
N VAL A 61 -6.82 -8.30 12.85
CA VAL A 61 -7.36 -9.25 13.82
C VAL A 61 -8.22 -10.29 13.12
N ALA A 62 -9.06 -9.90 12.15
CA ALA A 62 -9.83 -10.85 11.36
C ALA A 62 -8.90 -11.80 10.57
N ALA A 63 -7.87 -11.29 9.89
CA ALA A 63 -6.96 -12.12 9.11
C ALA A 63 -6.13 -13.11 9.96
N THR A 64 -5.88 -12.80 11.23
CA THR A 64 -4.95 -13.57 12.08
C THR A 64 -5.63 -14.36 13.18
N CYS A 65 -6.71 -13.86 13.76
CA CYS A 65 -7.38 -14.46 14.91
C CYS A 65 -8.71 -15.16 14.56
N SER A 66 -9.34 -14.85 13.43
CA SER A 66 -10.60 -15.51 13.02
C SER A 66 -10.35 -16.87 12.35
N ALA A 67 -11.41 -17.45 11.77
CA ALA A 67 -11.35 -18.60 10.87
C ALA A 67 -10.28 -18.45 9.79
N VAL A 68 -10.06 -17.24 9.24
CA VAL A 68 -8.99 -17.03 8.24
C VAL A 68 -7.63 -17.48 8.78
N GLY A 69 -7.28 -17.10 10.00
CA GLY A 69 -5.99 -17.49 10.57
C GLY A 69 -5.92 -18.98 10.95
N ALA A 70 -7.03 -19.57 11.40
CA ALA A 70 -7.09 -20.99 11.74
C ALA A 70 -6.98 -21.88 10.49
N TYR A 71 -7.80 -21.61 9.47
CA TYR A 71 -7.85 -22.39 8.23
C TYR A 71 -6.69 -22.09 7.28
N ALA A 72 -5.94 -21.00 7.46
CA ALA A 72 -4.72 -20.72 6.70
C ALA A 72 -3.62 -21.78 6.85
N TYR A 73 -3.69 -22.65 7.86
CA TYR A 73 -2.79 -23.80 8.01
C TYR A 73 -3.34 -25.10 7.42
N LEU A 74 -4.58 -25.11 6.92
CA LEU A 74 -5.31 -26.30 6.47
C LEU A 74 -5.69 -26.25 4.99
N LEU A 75 -5.96 -25.04 4.48
CA LEU A 75 -6.42 -24.78 3.12
C LEU A 75 -5.51 -23.75 2.46
N PHE A 76 -5.03 -24.08 1.26
CA PHE A 76 -4.16 -23.20 0.49
C PHE A 76 -4.87 -21.89 0.13
N TRP A 77 -6.13 -21.95 -0.30
CA TRP A 77 -6.87 -20.74 -0.69
C TRP A 77 -7.12 -19.80 0.49
N VAL A 78 -7.30 -20.32 1.70
CA VAL A 78 -7.45 -19.48 2.90
C VAL A 78 -6.12 -18.86 3.28
N ARG A 79 -5.00 -19.58 3.11
CA ARG A 79 -3.67 -19.00 3.27
C ARG A 79 -3.44 -17.86 2.27
N ALA A 80 -3.85 -18.04 1.02
CA ALA A 80 -3.79 -17.00 0.01
C ALA A 80 -4.62 -15.77 0.38
N LEU A 81 -5.85 -15.98 0.86
CA LEU A 81 -6.68 -14.91 1.41
C LEU A 81 -5.98 -14.17 2.56
N GLN A 82 -5.41 -14.90 3.53
CA GLN A 82 -4.69 -14.30 4.65
C GLN A 82 -3.51 -13.43 4.17
N VAL A 83 -2.72 -13.93 3.22
CA VAL A 83 -1.58 -13.19 2.65
C VAL A 83 -2.06 -11.89 2.02
N LEU A 84 -3.14 -11.92 1.23
CA LEU A 84 -3.68 -10.71 0.60
C LEU A 84 -4.26 -9.72 1.59
N LEU A 85 -4.97 -10.19 2.62
CA LEU A 85 -5.49 -9.31 3.66
C LEU A 85 -4.35 -8.58 4.38
N LEU A 86 -3.28 -9.30 4.72
CA LEU A 86 -2.13 -8.74 5.43
C LEU A 86 -1.22 -7.89 4.55
N LEU A 87 -1.10 -8.21 3.26
CA LEU A 87 -0.22 -7.49 2.33
C LEU A 87 -0.90 -6.28 1.69
N TYR A 88 -2.21 -6.36 1.40
CA TYR A 88 -2.94 -5.30 0.67
C TYR A 88 -3.97 -4.57 1.54
N VAL A 89 -4.90 -5.30 2.16
CA VAL A 89 -6.08 -4.68 2.81
C VAL A 89 -5.71 -3.95 4.10
N VAL A 90 -5.07 -4.65 5.03
CA VAL A 90 -4.63 -4.08 6.31
C VAL A 90 -3.74 -2.85 6.07
N PRO A 91 -2.68 -2.93 5.24
CA PRO A 91 -1.76 -1.83 5.15
C PRO A 91 -2.31 -0.64 4.37
N PHE A 92 -3.23 -0.86 3.42
CA PHE A 92 -3.96 0.22 2.75
C PHE A 92 -4.71 1.09 3.76
N PHE A 93 -5.50 0.47 4.64
CA PHE A 93 -6.23 1.20 5.69
C PHE A 93 -5.30 1.87 6.70
N LEU A 94 -4.19 1.22 7.06
CA LEU A 94 -3.18 1.81 7.95
C LEU A 94 -2.46 3.00 7.32
N ALA A 95 -2.23 3.00 6.00
CA ALA A 95 -1.64 4.13 5.29
C ALA A 95 -2.60 5.33 5.25
N GLN A 96 -3.88 5.09 4.95
CA GLN A 96 -4.94 6.13 4.98
C GLN A 96 -5.15 6.75 6.37
N ALA A 97 -4.70 6.09 7.44
CA ALA A 97 -4.75 6.63 8.79
C ALA A 97 -3.80 7.82 9.03
N THR A 98 -2.93 8.15 8.08
CA THR A 98 -1.90 9.20 8.18
C THR A 98 -1.12 9.15 9.50
N PRO A 99 -0.53 7.98 9.85
CA PRO A 99 0.04 7.75 11.18
C PRO A 99 1.20 8.70 11.52
N VAL A 100 1.99 9.14 10.54
CA VAL A 100 3.11 10.06 10.73
C VAL A 100 2.60 11.47 11.03
N THR A 101 1.57 11.93 10.31
CA THR A 101 0.87 13.20 10.61
C THR A 101 0.32 13.17 12.02
N MET A 102 -0.35 12.08 12.40
CA MET A 102 -0.92 11.92 13.74
C MET A 102 0.15 11.95 14.83
N LEU A 103 1.28 11.29 14.60
CA LEU A 103 2.42 11.32 15.50
C LEU A 103 3.04 12.72 15.58
N ARG A 104 3.17 13.42 14.45
CA ARG A 104 3.68 14.80 14.41
C ARG A 104 2.80 15.75 15.20
N ASP A 105 1.48 15.62 15.08
CA ASP A 105 0.51 16.45 15.81
C ASP A 105 0.55 16.19 17.31
N ALA A 106 0.75 14.93 17.72
CA ALA A 106 0.94 14.57 19.12
C ALA A 106 2.28 15.06 19.71
N LEU A 107 3.34 15.16 18.91
CA LEU A 107 4.67 15.55 19.38
C LEU A 107 4.80 17.07 19.55
N GLY A 108 5.56 17.49 20.58
CA GLY A 108 6.00 18.88 20.74
C GLY A 108 7.13 19.26 19.75
N PRO A 109 7.56 20.53 19.70
CA PRO A 109 8.50 21.05 18.69
C PRO A 109 9.75 20.18 18.52
N SER A 110 10.46 19.88 19.61
CA SER A 110 11.68 19.05 19.56
C SER A 110 11.43 17.61 19.11
N GLY A 111 10.22 17.07 19.31
CA GLY A 111 9.81 15.76 18.82
C GLY A 111 9.55 15.77 17.32
N ARG A 112 8.91 16.83 16.82
CA ARG A 112 8.69 17.05 15.38
C ARG A 112 10.03 17.16 14.64
N ASP A 113 10.99 17.92 15.18
CA ASP A 113 12.33 18.03 14.57
C ASP A 113 13.11 16.71 14.54
N ARG A 114 12.89 15.82 15.53
CA ARG A 114 13.48 14.47 15.52
C ARG A 114 12.82 13.58 14.48
N LEU A 115 11.49 13.64 14.37
CA LEU A 115 10.73 12.89 13.37
C LEU A 115 11.11 13.34 11.95
N ASP A 116 11.17 14.65 11.71
CA ASP A 116 11.54 15.21 10.41
C ASP A 116 12.98 14.84 10.03
N ARG A 117 13.92 14.82 10.99
CA ARG A 117 15.28 14.30 10.75
C ARG A 117 15.32 12.80 10.45
N LEU A 118 14.50 12.00 11.11
CA LEU A 118 14.40 10.56 10.86
C LEU A 118 13.87 10.30 9.44
N LEU A 119 12.82 11.02 9.04
CA LEU A 119 12.24 10.95 7.69
C LEU A 119 13.22 11.46 6.63
N ALA A 120 14.03 12.48 6.94
CA ALA A 120 15.06 12.97 6.03
C ALA A 120 16.27 12.03 5.88
N SER A 121 16.37 10.96 6.67
CA SER A 121 17.50 10.04 6.63
C SER A 121 17.60 9.30 5.29
N PRO A 122 18.81 8.94 4.83
CA PRO A 122 18.99 8.20 3.58
C PRO A 122 18.32 6.82 3.62
N ILE A 123 18.29 6.18 4.78
CA ILE A 123 17.62 4.89 4.99
C ILE A 123 16.11 5.05 4.78
N ALA A 124 15.49 6.06 5.39
CA ALA A 124 14.06 6.33 5.20
C ALA A 124 13.75 6.64 3.72
N ARG A 125 14.63 7.39 3.04
CA ARG A 125 14.47 7.71 1.62
C ARG A 125 14.54 6.48 0.71
N VAL A 126 15.42 5.52 1.01
CA VAL A 126 15.51 4.26 0.26
C VAL A 126 14.32 3.36 0.57
N LEU A 127 13.98 3.18 1.85
CA LEU A 127 12.89 2.30 2.26
C LEU A 127 11.51 2.81 1.84
N ALA A 128 11.30 4.12 1.78
CA ALA A 128 10.07 4.74 1.30
C ALA A 128 10.15 5.14 -0.20
N HIS A 129 11.14 4.64 -0.94
CA HIS A 129 11.23 4.87 -2.38
C HIS A 129 10.18 4.01 -3.10
N PRO A 130 9.33 4.58 -3.98
CA PRO A 130 8.27 3.82 -4.67
C PRO A 130 8.78 2.54 -5.35
N ALA A 131 9.89 2.62 -6.09
CA ALA A 131 10.49 1.45 -6.73
C ALA A 131 10.95 0.36 -5.74
N THR A 132 11.50 0.73 -4.58
CA THR A 132 11.97 -0.22 -3.57
C THR A 132 10.80 -0.89 -2.87
N THR A 133 9.77 -0.13 -2.51
CA THR A 133 8.56 -0.66 -1.88
C THR A 133 7.78 -1.55 -2.83
N SER A 134 7.70 -1.15 -4.11
CA SER A 134 7.09 -1.93 -5.19
C SER A 134 7.83 -3.23 -5.49
N LEU A 135 9.16 -3.18 -5.53
CA LEU A 135 9.97 -4.40 -5.67
C LEU A 135 9.73 -5.35 -4.49
N GLY A 136 9.67 -4.82 -3.27
CA GLY A 136 9.35 -5.61 -2.07
C GLY A 136 7.94 -6.22 -2.14
N MET A 137 6.95 -5.42 -2.55
CA MET A 137 5.57 -5.85 -2.73
C MET A 137 5.45 -6.97 -3.76
N LEU A 138 6.12 -6.82 -4.91
CA LEU A 138 6.09 -7.77 -6.01
C LEU A 138 6.91 -9.03 -5.70
N ALA A 139 8.14 -8.90 -5.19
CA ALA A 139 9.00 -10.07 -4.94
C ALA A 139 8.50 -10.94 -3.78
N THR A 140 7.81 -10.38 -2.79
CA THR A 140 7.45 -11.11 -1.57
C THR A 140 6.50 -12.29 -1.83
N PRO A 141 5.40 -12.15 -2.56
CA PRO A 141 4.56 -13.29 -2.95
C PRO A 141 5.32 -14.35 -3.75
N TRP A 142 6.18 -13.95 -4.70
CA TRP A 142 7.02 -14.86 -5.47
C TRP A 142 7.93 -15.69 -4.55
N LEU A 143 8.67 -15.01 -3.66
CA LEU A 143 9.55 -15.66 -2.70
C LEU A 143 8.77 -16.52 -1.72
N LEU A 144 7.63 -16.04 -1.23
CA LEU A 144 6.81 -16.77 -0.27
C LEU A 144 6.33 -18.08 -0.88
N TYR A 145 5.72 -18.06 -2.07
CA TYR A 145 5.07 -19.24 -2.67
C TYR A 145 6.01 -20.21 -3.39
N LEU A 146 7.09 -19.71 -4.00
CA LEU A 146 7.95 -20.51 -4.87
C LEU A 146 9.25 -20.98 -4.18
N THR A 147 9.44 -20.66 -2.90
CA THR A 147 10.62 -21.10 -2.14
C THR A 147 10.22 -21.89 -0.89
N PRO A 148 11.18 -22.53 -0.18
CA PRO A 148 10.91 -23.18 1.10
C PRO A 148 10.35 -22.26 2.20
N TRP A 149 10.32 -20.95 1.99
CA TRP A 149 9.70 -20.01 2.92
C TRP A 149 8.23 -20.38 3.21
N TYR A 150 7.44 -20.75 2.18
CA TYR A 150 6.05 -21.14 2.36
C TYR A 150 5.88 -22.23 3.44
N THR A 151 6.57 -23.35 3.24
CA THR A 151 6.46 -24.51 4.11
C THR A 151 7.12 -24.27 5.46
N ALA A 152 8.23 -23.53 5.51
CA ALA A 152 8.86 -23.12 6.77
C ALA A 152 7.89 -22.31 7.65
N ALA A 153 7.15 -21.36 7.05
CA ALA A 153 6.16 -20.54 7.74
C ALA A 153 4.93 -21.32 8.24
N LEU A 154 4.64 -22.49 7.66
CA LEU A 154 3.56 -23.38 8.10
C LEU A 154 4.00 -24.35 9.23
N HIS A 155 5.26 -24.79 9.19
CA HIS A 155 5.80 -25.71 10.19
C HIS A 155 6.24 -25.00 11.47
N ASN A 156 6.81 -23.80 11.34
CA ASN A 156 7.45 -23.11 12.45
C ASN A 156 6.85 -21.73 12.67
N GLU A 157 6.26 -21.52 13.85
CA GLU A 157 5.66 -20.25 14.24
C GLU A 157 6.69 -19.11 14.36
N TRP A 158 7.95 -19.44 14.65
CA TRP A 158 9.06 -18.48 14.63
C TRP A 158 9.36 -17.94 13.24
N VAL A 159 8.89 -18.60 12.18
CA VAL A 159 8.94 -18.10 10.80
C VAL A 159 7.58 -17.52 10.41
N GLY A 160 6.50 -18.22 10.75
CA GLY A 160 5.13 -17.83 10.42
C GLY A 160 4.75 -16.45 10.98
N ALA A 161 5.00 -16.20 12.26
CA ALA A 161 4.64 -14.94 12.89
C ALA A 161 5.40 -13.74 12.30
N PRO A 162 6.75 -13.75 12.18
CA PRO A 162 7.46 -12.68 11.51
C PRO A 162 7.05 -12.49 10.05
N THR A 163 6.69 -13.57 9.34
CA THR A 163 6.18 -13.46 7.96
C THR A 163 4.90 -12.63 7.91
N ARG A 164 3.94 -12.87 8.82
CA ARG A 164 2.70 -12.10 8.88
C ARG A 164 2.95 -10.61 9.17
N ILE A 165 3.87 -10.30 10.08
CA ILE A 165 4.27 -8.92 10.38
C ILE A 165 4.97 -8.28 9.18
N LEU A 166 5.86 -9.02 8.51
CA LEU A 166 6.60 -8.56 7.35
C LEU A 166 5.66 -8.23 6.18
N LEU A 167 4.64 -9.06 5.93
CA LEU A 167 3.62 -8.77 4.91
C LEU A 167 2.95 -7.42 5.16
N VAL A 168 2.55 -7.14 6.40
CA VAL A 168 1.93 -5.85 6.75
C VAL A 168 2.93 -4.70 6.61
N ALA A 169 4.17 -4.88 7.04
CA ALA A 169 5.20 -3.84 6.94
C ALA A 169 5.53 -3.47 5.49
N LEU A 170 5.66 -4.47 4.61
CA LEU A 170 5.93 -4.25 3.18
C LEU A 170 4.76 -3.59 2.48
N GLY A 171 3.54 -4.07 2.73
CA GLY A 171 2.34 -3.43 2.20
C GLY A 171 2.18 -2.00 2.69
N PHE A 172 2.51 -1.74 3.96
CA PHE A 172 2.40 -0.39 4.53
C PHE A 172 3.40 0.53 3.85
N GLY A 173 4.66 0.10 3.70
CA GLY A 173 5.68 0.84 2.96
C GLY A 173 5.23 1.16 1.54
N TYR A 174 4.65 0.17 0.84
CA TYR A 174 4.10 0.34 -0.50
C TYR A 174 3.01 1.41 -0.58
N PHE A 175 1.94 1.31 0.22
CA PHE A 175 0.87 2.31 0.19
C PHE A 175 1.31 3.67 0.71
N TYR A 176 2.16 3.72 1.74
CA TYR A 176 2.73 4.94 2.30
C TYR A 176 3.55 5.71 1.24
N ALA A 177 4.47 5.02 0.56
CA ALA A 177 5.32 5.64 -0.47
C ALA A 177 4.54 6.08 -1.72
N ARG A 178 3.45 5.39 -2.05
CA ARG A 178 2.69 5.64 -3.28
C ARG A 178 1.53 6.63 -3.11
N LEU A 179 0.75 6.52 -2.03
CA LEU A 179 -0.37 7.43 -1.77
C LEU A 179 0.12 8.82 -1.37
N GLN A 180 1.24 8.91 -0.65
CA GLN A 180 1.87 10.17 -0.22
C GLN A 180 0.92 11.14 0.51
N GLU A 181 -0.18 10.63 1.10
CA GLU A 181 -1.12 11.41 1.91
C GLU A 181 -0.48 11.89 3.23
N ASP A 182 0.53 11.17 3.69
CA ASP A 182 1.32 11.42 4.90
C ASP A 182 2.69 12.04 4.50
N PRO A 183 3.37 12.85 5.34
CA PRO A 183 4.68 13.40 5.00
C PRO A 183 5.74 12.33 4.73
N VAL A 184 6.04 12.13 3.46
CA VAL A 184 7.08 11.22 2.96
C VAL A 184 8.45 11.91 2.83
N PRO A 185 9.57 11.16 2.93
CA PRO A 185 10.93 11.70 2.78
C PRO A 185 11.20 12.46 1.48
N ARG A 186 10.59 12.01 0.38
CA ARG A 186 10.68 12.63 -0.93
C ARG A 186 9.39 12.34 -1.69
N ARG A 187 8.77 13.38 -2.23
CA ARG A 187 7.60 13.22 -3.11
C ARG A 187 8.06 12.85 -4.50
N TYR A 188 7.37 11.90 -5.11
CA TYR A 188 7.62 11.44 -6.48
C TYR A 188 6.38 11.72 -7.34
N PRO A 189 6.56 12.07 -8.63
CA PRO A 189 5.45 12.27 -9.55
C PRO A 189 4.56 11.02 -9.62
N GLN A 190 3.25 11.23 -9.60
CA GLN A 190 2.28 10.12 -9.59
C GLN A 190 2.29 9.31 -10.90
N SER A 191 2.84 9.84 -11.98
CA SER A 191 3.08 9.12 -13.24
C SER A 191 4.03 7.93 -13.06
N ILE A 192 5.06 8.05 -12.22
CA ILE A 192 5.98 6.96 -11.90
C ILE A 192 5.22 5.85 -11.17
N SER A 193 4.40 6.22 -10.19
CA SER A 193 3.51 5.29 -9.49
C SER A 193 2.58 4.56 -10.48
N LEU A 194 1.96 5.26 -11.43
CA LEU A 194 1.09 4.64 -12.43
C LEU A 194 1.85 3.63 -13.30
N LEU A 195 3.02 3.99 -13.81
CA LEU A 195 3.85 3.08 -14.61
C LEU A 195 4.21 1.82 -13.82
N ILE A 196 4.60 1.98 -12.56
CA ILE A 196 4.92 0.87 -11.67
C ILE A 196 3.69 -0.04 -11.49
N THR A 197 2.49 0.52 -11.33
CA THR A 197 1.25 -0.27 -11.21
C THR A 197 1.01 -1.18 -12.42
N VAL A 198 1.31 -0.69 -13.63
CA VAL A 198 1.14 -1.48 -14.86
C VAL A 198 2.10 -2.67 -14.85
N VAL A 199 3.35 -2.45 -14.47
CA VAL A 199 4.36 -3.53 -14.36
C VAL A 199 3.98 -4.53 -13.27
N GLU A 200 3.51 -4.04 -12.12
CA GLU A 200 3.05 -4.88 -11.00
C GLU A 200 1.85 -5.74 -11.40
N ALA A 201 0.85 -5.17 -12.07
CA ALA A 201 -0.31 -5.92 -12.54
C ALA A 201 0.08 -7.08 -13.48
N LEU A 202 1.08 -6.88 -14.34
CA LEU A 202 1.62 -7.96 -15.17
C LEU A 202 2.34 -9.03 -14.34
N GLY A 203 3.14 -8.60 -13.35
CA GLY A 203 3.87 -9.50 -12.46
C GLY A 203 2.97 -10.35 -11.56
N ASP A 204 1.92 -9.74 -11.00
CA ASP A 204 0.90 -10.41 -10.19
C ASP A 204 0.04 -11.33 -11.06
N GLY A 205 -0.29 -10.88 -12.28
CA GLY A 205 -0.94 -11.66 -13.33
C GLY A 205 -0.19 -12.97 -13.61
N LEU A 206 1.11 -12.85 -13.86
CA LEU A 206 2.01 -13.97 -14.13
C LEU A 206 2.16 -14.90 -12.92
N LEU A 207 2.30 -14.36 -11.71
CA LEU A 207 2.39 -15.16 -10.50
C LEU A 207 1.13 -16.01 -10.30
N GLY A 208 -0.05 -15.42 -10.49
CA GLY A 208 -1.33 -16.14 -10.41
C GLY A 208 -1.38 -17.32 -11.39
N LEU A 209 -0.94 -17.11 -12.63
CA LEU A 209 -0.85 -18.17 -13.64
C LEU A 209 0.14 -19.27 -13.26
N VAL A 210 1.32 -18.89 -12.75
CA VAL A 210 2.35 -19.83 -12.28
C VAL A 210 1.82 -20.68 -11.12
N ILE A 211 1.11 -20.08 -10.16
CA ILE A 211 0.50 -20.81 -9.05
C ILE A 211 -0.63 -21.71 -9.56
N TRP A 212 -1.47 -21.23 -10.48
CA TRP A 212 -2.59 -22.00 -10.98
C TRP A 212 -2.16 -23.26 -11.77
N GLN A 213 -1.25 -23.08 -12.73
CA GLN A 213 -0.81 -24.13 -13.66
C GLN A 213 0.42 -24.91 -13.15
N GLY A 214 1.12 -24.39 -12.15
CA GLY A 214 2.32 -25.00 -11.61
C GLY A 214 2.09 -26.25 -10.76
N SER A 215 3.19 -26.75 -10.22
CA SER A 215 3.21 -27.85 -9.24
C SER A 215 2.44 -27.50 -7.97
N LEU A 216 1.98 -28.52 -7.26
CA LEU A 216 1.30 -28.32 -5.97
C LEU A 216 2.24 -27.70 -4.93
N ILE A 217 1.88 -26.54 -4.41
CA ILE A 217 2.65 -25.81 -3.40
C ILE A 217 2.38 -26.42 -2.03
N GLY A 218 3.45 -26.79 -1.31
CA GLY A 218 3.32 -27.41 0.00
C GLY A 218 2.67 -28.81 -0.04
N ALA A 219 2.77 -29.53 -1.17
CA ALA A 219 2.11 -30.81 -1.37
C ALA A 219 2.33 -31.82 -0.22
N SER A 220 3.57 -31.96 0.25
CA SER A 220 3.91 -32.84 1.37
C SER A 220 3.29 -32.40 2.70
N TYR A 221 3.25 -31.09 2.95
CA TYR A 221 2.62 -30.52 4.15
C TYR A 221 1.11 -30.81 4.15
N TYR A 222 0.42 -30.49 3.07
CA TYR A 222 -1.04 -30.69 2.99
C TYR A 222 -1.43 -32.17 2.95
N ALA A 223 -0.64 -33.03 2.31
CA ALA A 223 -0.86 -34.47 2.35
C ALA A 223 -0.73 -35.04 3.77
N GLY A 224 0.23 -34.53 4.57
CA GLY A 224 0.44 -34.94 5.95
C GLY A 224 -0.67 -34.51 6.93
N LEU A 225 -1.58 -33.62 6.51
CA LEU A 225 -2.76 -33.26 7.33
C LEU A 225 -3.85 -34.33 7.28
N HIS A 226 -3.82 -35.26 6.32
CA HIS A 226 -4.83 -36.30 6.13
C HIS A 226 -6.28 -35.78 6.14
N ARG A 227 -6.50 -34.57 5.59
CA ARG A 227 -7.80 -33.89 5.56
C ARG A 227 -8.79 -34.65 4.67
N VAL A 228 -9.98 -34.96 5.21
CA VAL A 228 -11.05 -35.72 4.52
C VAL A 228 -12.20 -34.86 3.99
N TRP A 229 -12.19 -33.56 4.26
CA TRP A 229 -13.26 -32.62 3.94
C TRP A 229 -12.69 -31.42 3.17
N GLY A 230 -13.52 -30.68 2.41
CA GLY A 230 -13.07 -29.54 1.62
C GLY A 230 -12.49 -29.92 0.26
N PRO A 231 -11.96 -28.96 -0.52
CA PRO A 231 -11.46 -29.21 -1.87
C PRO A 231 -10.23 -30.11 -1.86
N ASP A 232 -10.04 -30.88 -2.93
CA ASP A 232 -8.78 -31.58 -3.19
C ASP A 232 -7.62 -30.57 -3.39
N PRO A 233 -6.35 -31.00 -3.27
CA PRO A 233 -5.21 -30.07 -3.31
C PRO A 233 -5.10 -29.25 -4.61
N ARG A 234 -5.47 -29.79 -5.77
CA ARG A 234 -5.41 -29.06 -7.05
C ARG A 234 -6.52 -28.02 -7.13
N LEU A 235 -7.73 -28.38 -6.73
CA LEU A 235 -8.83 -27.45 -6.67
C LEU A 235 -8.57 -26.34 -5.64
N ASP A 236 -8.05 -26.69 -4.46
CA ASP A 236 -7.66 -25.74 -3.40
C ASP A 236 -6.64 -24.70 -3.93
N GLN A 237 -5.59 -25.16 -4.62
CA GLN A 237 -4.61 -24.26 -5.24
C GLN A 237 -5.19 -23.42 -6.38
N THR A 238 -6.12 -23.97 -7.17
CA THR A 238 -6.81 -23.23 -8.23
C THR A 238 -7.66 -22.10 -7.66
N ILE A 239 -8.42 -22.37 -6.59
CA ILE A 239 -9.18 -21.35 -5.88
C ILE A 239 -8.23 -20.32 -5.27
N GLY A 240 -7.12 -20.75 -4.66
CA GLY A 240 -6.12 -19.83 -4.10
C GLY A 240 -5.49 -18.91 -5.13
N ALA A 241 -5.18 -19.41 -6.33
CA ALA A 241 -4.72 -18.59 -7.45
C ALA A 241 -5.79 -17.56 -7.88
N GLY A 242 -7.06 -17.98 -7.94
CA GLY A 242 -8.18 -17.08 -8.22
C GLY A 242 -8.36 -16.01 -7.14
N VAL A 243 -8.17 -16.35 -5.87
CA VAL A 243 -8.21 -15.39 -4.75
C VAL A 243 -7.09 -14.35 -4.89
N LEU A 244 -5.86 -14.77 -5.22
CA LEU A 244 -4.72 -13.88 -5.49
C LEU A 244 -5.01 -12.88 -6.61
N TRP A 245 -5.68 -13.33 -7.69
CA TRP A 245 -6.12 -12.45 -8.78
C TRP A 245 -7.25 -11.50 -8.37
N ILE A 246 -8.41 -12.05 -7.96
CA ILE A 246 -9.65 -11.28 -7.79
C ILE A 246 -9.51 -10.23 -6.68
N LEU A 247 -8.89 -10.61 -5.57
CA LEU A 247 -8.74 -9.68 -4.45
C LEU A 247 -7.66 -8.63 -4.73
N GLY A 248 -6.63 -8.99 -5.51
CA GLY A 248 -5.64 -8.05 -6.04
C GLY A 248 -6.31 -6.96 -6.89
N ASP A 249 -7.17 -7.38 -7.83
CA ASP A 249 -7.93 -6.44 -8.66
C ASP A 249 -8.90 -5.59 -7.82
N LEU A 250 -9.62 -6.19 -6.87
CA LEU A 250 -10.60 -5.49 -6.02
C LEU A 250 -9.95 -4.35 -5.20
N VAL A 251 -8.74 -4.54 -4.69
CA VAL A 251 -7.98 -3.49 -3.98
C VAL A 251 -7.30 -2.53 -4.97
N GLY A 252 -6.90 -3.03 -6.14
CA GLY A 252 -6.28 -2.26 -7.21
C GLY A 252 -7.18 -1.13 -7.72
N TRP A 253 -8.48 -1.38 -7.90
CA TRP A 253 -9.41 -0.37 -8.42
C TRP A 253 -9.53 0.90 -7.56
N PRO A 254 -9.85 0.82 -6.24
CA PRO A 254 -9.84 1.98 -5.35
C PRO A 254 -8.49 2.67 -5.29
N PHE A 255 -7.40 1.90 -5.29
CA PHE A 255 -6.04 2.45 -5.25
C PHE A 255 -5.71 3.26 -6.51
N VAL A 256 -6.00 2.73 -7.70
CA VAL A 256 -5.83 3.45 -8.98
C VAL A 256 -6.71 4.70 -9.00
N LEU A 257 -7.96 4.62 -8.51
CA LEU A 257 -8.84 5.79 -8.41
C LEU A 257 -8.24 6.89 -7.51
N LEU A 258 -7.69 6.51 -6.35
CA LEU A 258 -7.02 7.44 -5.44
C LEU A 258 -5.78 8.04 -6.09
N LEU A 259 -5.01 7.24 -6.83
CA LEU A 259 -3.82 7.70 -7.54
C LEU A 259 -4.16 8.66 -8.67
N MET A 260 -5.21 8.39 -9.45
CA MET A 260 -5.72 9.30 -10.47
C MET A 260 -6.23 10.61 -9.86
N ARG A 261 -6.91 10.55 -8.70
CA ARG A 261 -7.32 11.74 -7.96
C ARG A 261 -6.12 12.53 -7.44
N ALA A 262 -5.09 11.85 -6.94
CA ALA A 262 -3.86 12.47 -6.49
C ALA A 262 -3.12 13.14 -7.66
N MET A 263 -3.02 12.46 -8.81
CA MET A 263 -2.46 13.02 -10.05
C MET A 263 -3.23 14.25 -10.52
N SER A 264 -4.57 14.20 -10.58
CA SER A 264 -5.37 15.36 -11.00
C SER A 264 -5.21 16.56 -10.06
N ARG A 265 -4.99 16.32 -8.76
CA ARG A 265 -4.67 17.38 -7.80
C ARG A 265 -3.29 17.98 -8.03
N ASP A 266 -2.30 17.13 -8.32
CA ASP A 266 -0.92 17.54 -8.60
C ASP A 266 -0.83 18.35 -9.89
N GLU A 267 -1.51 17.91 -10.96
CA GLU A 267 -1.60 18.62 -12.24
C GLU A 267 -2.24 20.00 -12.08
N ARG A 268 -3.33 20.11 -11.28
CA ARG A 268 -3.95 21.41 -10.99
C ARG A 268 -3.03 22.33 -10.21
N ALA A 269 -2.32 21.81 -9.21
CA ALA A 269 -1.37 22.60 -8.43
C ALA A 269 -0.20 23.07 -9.30
N HIS A 270 0.30 22.23 -10.21
CA HIS A 270 1.35 22.59 -11.15
C HIS A 270 0.87 23.62 -12.18
N ALA A 271 -0.35 23.47 -12.72
CA ALA A 271 -0.94 24.46 -13.63
C ALA A 271 -1.05 25.84 -12.98
N VAL A 272 -1.54 25.92 -11.74
CA VAL A 272 -1.61 27.19 -10.99
C VAL A 272 -0.22 27.80 -10.75
N ALA A 273 0.80 26.98 -10.49
CA ALA A 273 2.17 27.47 -10.32
C ALA A 273 2.75 28.01 -11.65
N VAL A 274 2.52 27.31 -12.76
CA VAL A 274 2.95 27.75 -14.10
C VAL A 274 2.21 29.02 -14.52
N ASP A 275 0.89 29.10 -14.29
CA ASP A 275 0.10 30.30 -14.56
C ASP A 275 0.63 31.49 -13.74
N ALA A 276 0.97 31.29 -12.46
CA ALA A 276 1.57 32.34 -11.63
C ALA A 276 2.97 32.78 -12.11
N GLU A 277 3.83 31.84 -12.54
CA GLU A 277 5.14 32.16 -13.14
C GLU A 277 4.99 32.92 -14.46
N LEU A 278 3.98 32.56 -15.28
CA LEU A 278 3.67 33.25 -16.54
C LEU A 278 3.11 34.66 -16.28
N ASP A 279 2.21 34.83 -15.31
CA ASP A 279 1.68 36.14 -14.90
C ASP A 279 2.80 37.06 -14.38
N GLU A 280 3.74 36.52 -13.59
CA GLU A 280 4.93 37.25 -13.15
C GLU A 280 5.82 37.64 -14.34
N ALA A 281 6.10 36.72 -15.27
CA ALA A 281 6.89 37.00 -16.47
C ALA A 281 6.22 38.05 -17.38
N GLU A 282 4.91 37.96 -17.60
CA GLU A 282 4.14 38.95 -18.37
C GLU A 282 4.16 40.32 -17.68
N SER A 283 4.10 40.38 -16.35
CA SER A 283 4.21 41.64 -15.60
C SER A 283 5.60 42.27 -15.70
N HIS A 284 6.65 41.45 -15.78
CA HIS A 284 8.03 41.88 -15.98
C HIS A 284 8.27 42.39 -17.42
N ASP A 285 7.70 41.74 -18.43
CA ASP A 285 7.76 42.19 -19.83
C ASP A 285 6.90 43.44 -20.08
N ALA A 286 5.74 43.55 -19.43
CA ALA A 286 4.90 44.74 -19.44
C ALA A 286 5.59 45.96 -18.79
N GLY A 287 6.49 45.73 -17.82
CA GLY A 287 7.35 46.76 -17.24
C GLY A 287 8.57 47.14 -18.10
N GLY A 288 8.96 46.29 -19.07
CA GLY A 288 10.17 46.43 -19.87
C GLY A 288 9.98 47.07 -21.25
N ALA A 289 8.83 46.91 -21.91
CA ALA A 289 8.62 47.52 -23.23
C ALA A 289 7.14 47.66 -23.61
N ALA A 290 6.44 48.63 -23.02
CA ALA A 290 5.31 49.24 -23.72
C ALA A 290 5.84 50.20 -24.81
N ALA A 291 6.54 49.68 -25.82
CA ALA A 291 6.67 50.39 -27.09
C ALA A 291 5.29 50.32 -27.75
N SER A 292 4.56 51.43 -27.70
CA SER A 292 3.22 51.57 -28.27
C SER A 292 3.25 51.36 -29.79
N GLY A 293 3.05 50.13 -30.22
CA GLY A 293 3.02 49.71 -31.62
C GLY A 293 2.56 48.26 -31.73
N LEU A 294 2.01 47.89 -32.88
CA LEU A 294 1.60 46.50 -33.12
C LEU A 294 2.86 45.64 -33.20
N TRP A 295 2.85 44.42 -32.64
CA TRP A 295 4.08 43.62 -32.44
C TRP A 295 4.92 43.39 -33.72
N TRP A 296 4.28 43.41 -34.90
CA TRP A 296 4.93 43.28 -36.21
C TRP A 296 5.61 44.56 -36.72
N GLU A 297 5.33 45.72 -36.14
CA GLU A 297 6.01 46.99 -36.45
C GLU A 297 7.42 47.04 -35.81
N ASN A 298 7.63 46.24 -34.77
CA ASN A 298 8.90 46.13 -34.05
C ASN A 298 9.81 45.03 -34.62
N ASP A 299 9.32 44.19 -35.53
CA ASP A 299 10.12 43.18 -36.23
C ASP A 299 10.91 43.83 -37.40
N PRO A 300 12.26 43.80 -37.38
CA PRO A 300 13.09 44.43 -38.41
C PRO A 300 12.77 43.96 -39.84
N GLN A 301 12.37 42.70 -40.01
CA GLN A 301 12.12 42.11 -41.33
C GLN A 301 10.76 42.50 -41.89
N LEU A 302 9.77 42.74 -41.03
CA LEU A 302 8.41 43.11 -41.42
C LEU A 302 8.27 44.63 -41.57
N ARG A 303 9.01 45.42 -40.78
CA ARG A 303 9.03 46.88 -40.86
C ARG A 303 9.46 47.39 -42.24
N GLU A 304 10.45 46.76 -42.86
CA GLU A 304 10.91 47.12 -44.21
C GLU A 304 9.88 46.82 -45.30
N ARG A 305 9.00 45.84 -45.07
CA ARG A 305 8.03 45.38 -46.08
C ARG A 305 6.74 46.19 -46.12
N PHE A 306 6.38 46.80 -45.00
CA PHE A 306 5.12 47.54 -44.83
C PHE A 306 5.30 49.03 -44.47
N GLY A 307 6.54 49.52 -44.37
CA GLY A 307 6.83 50.94 -44.21
C GLY A 307 6.37 51.74 -45.42
N ARG A 308 5.20 52.39 -45.31
CA ARG A 308 4.75 53.40 -46.28
C ARG A 308 5.72 54.58 -46.21
N GLY A 309 6.37 54.88 -47.33
CA GLY A 309 7.06 56.16 -47.55
C GLY A 309 6.08 57.32 -47.66
#